data_AF-A0A9D1RTN4-F1
#
_entry.id   AF-A0A9D1RTN4-F1
#
_cell.length_a   1.000
_cell.length_b   1.000
_cell.length_c   1.000
_cell.angle_alpha   90.00
_cell.angle_beta   90.00
_cell.angle_gamma   90.00
#
_symmetry.space_group_name_H-M   'P 1'
#
loop_
_entity.id
_entity.type
_entity.pdbx_description
1 polymer ?
#
loop_
_entity_poly.entity_id
_entity_poly.type
_entity_poly.pdbx_seq_one_letter_code
_entity_poly.pdbx_strand_id
1 'polypeptide(L)'
;MGFSGTDADGFQWEGWSSGAPSQRPPRQKKPRKPVGGPVTRVLINLIVTLVVGFIYFYLELPALNPQAPDFYAFILLLCVVYCGCAIFTSGFQGQGAKHYFKFVKKQCAIPAIVAVAMIAVALIGTLVGSVIFRASAYSSLLSPESGDFAADVDEISFDQIPMLDKDSAERLGDRKLGELSDMVSQFEVNEDYTQINYKGRPVRIATLRYADLIKWFTNHSDGLPAYIIIDMVTQNVELVRLQEGIKYTTAEHFGRNLYRHLRFNYPTYMFAEPVMEVNEEGVPYWVCARIVKTIGLFGGTDVKGGVLVNAITGECQYYDTADIPSWVDNLYNAELIMQQYDYYGMYHNGFLNSLFGQRDVTVTTEGYNYIAIDDDVYVYTGVTSVGGDQSNVGFLLSNQRTKETKYYSCAGATEYSAMDSANGELQNLRYTATFPLLLNTGGQPTYFMAMKDAAQLVKKYAMVNVQQY
;
A
#
# COMPACT_ATOMS: atom_id res chain seq x y z
N MET A 1 -2.16 64.88 72.33
CA MET A 1 -2.41 63.43 72.51
C MET A 1 -3.53 63.07 71.54
N GLY A 2 -3.39 62.33 70.45
CA GLY A 2 -2.38 61.38 70.03
C GLY A 2 -2.99 59.96 69.99
N PHE A 3 -3.72 59.63 68.92
CA PHE A 3 -4.10 58.27 68.48
C PHE A 3 -4.46 58.34 66.98
N SER A 4 -3.49 58.11 66.09
CA SER A 4 -3.39 56.99 65.11
C SER A 4 -4.69 56.72 64.31
N GLY A 5 -4.81 56.88 63.00
CA GLY A 5 -3.82 56.91 61.93
C GLY A 5 -3.78 55.59 61.16
N THR A 6 -4.84 55.25 60.41
CA THR A 6 -4.82 54.42 59.18
C THR A 6 -6.17 54.54 58.44
N ASP A 7 -6.42 55.69 57.81
CA ASP A 7 -7.40 55.79 56.71
C ASP A 7 -6.59 55.82 55.41
N ALA A 8 -6.33 54.64 54.86
CA ALA A 8 -5.84 54.47 53.51
C ALA A 8 -6.88 53.67 52.72
N ASP A 9 -8.07 54.26 52.56
CA ASP A 9 -9.04 53.79 51.57
C ASP A 9 -8.77 54.56 50.27
N GLY A 10 -7.86 54.00 49.48
CA GLY A 10 -7.55 54.47 48.15
C GLY A 10 -8.71 54.18 47.20
N PHE A 11 -9.42 55.24 46.80
CA PHE A 11 -10.05 55.42 45.49
C PHE A 11 -10.74 54.17 44.88
N GLN A 12 -12.00 53.91 45.28
CA GLN A 12 -12.88 53.05 44.48
C GLN A 12 -13.35 53.82 43.24
N TRP A 13 -12.92 53.34 42.07
CA TRP A 13 -13.41 53.78 40.76
C TRP A 13 -14.88 53.36 40.62
N GLU A 14 -15.82 54.27 40.94
CA GLU A 14 -17.22 54.12 40.51
C GLU A 14 -17.29 54.35 39.00
N GLY A 15 -17.33 53.24 38.27
CA GLY A 15 -17.50 53.23 36.82
C GLY A 15 -18.80 53.95 36.43
N TRP A 16 -18.63 55.07 35.73
CA TRP A 16 -19.64 55.80 34.98
C TRP A 16 -20.65 54.85 34.28
N SER A 17 -21.89 54.85 34.75
CA SER A 17 -23.03 54.37 33.98
C SER A 17 -23.42 55.43 32.94
N SER A 18 -22.76 55.39 31.77
CA SER A 18 -23.22 56.16 30.62
C SER A 18 -24.51 55.54 30.08
N GLY A 19 -25.60 56.32 30.15
CA GLY A 19 -26.91 55.97 29.63
C GLY A 19 -26.92 55.89 28.10
N ALA A 20 -26.59 54.72 27.55
CA ALA A 20 -26.92 54.35 26.18
C ALA A 20 -28.18 53.45 26.17
N PRO A 21 -29.33 53.92 25.68
CA PRO A 21 -30.53 53.11 25.59
C PRO A 21 -30.46 52.22 24.34
N SER A 22 -29.83 51.03 24.42
CA SER A 22 -30.06 49.91 23.45
C SER A 22 -29.18 48.66 23.61
N GLN A 23 -28.53 48.40 24.76
CA GLN A 23 -28.01 47.04 24.95
C GLN A 23 -29.16 46.12 25.37
N ARG A 24 -29.80 45.48 24.36
CA ARG A 24 -30.68 44.33 24.60
C ARG A 24 -29.94 43.38 25.53
N PRO A 25 -30.53 42.94 26.67
CA PRO A 25 -29.88 41.95 27.51
C PRO A 25 -29.47 40.75 26.63
N PRO A 26 -28.30 40.15 26.83
CA PRO A 26 -27.87 39.03 26.02
C PRO A 26 -29.01 38.01 25.99
N ARG A 27 -29.54 37.71 24.80
CA ARG A 27 -30.66 36.78 24.63
C ARG A 27 -30.28 35.49 25.34
N GLN A 28 -30.89 35.20 26.49
CA GLN A 28 -30.71 33.93 27.18
C GLN A 28 -31.06 32.83 26.17
N LYS A 29 -30.07 32.01 25.80
CA LYS A 29 -30.28 30.89 24.88
C LYS A 29 -31.31 29.98 25.52
N LYS A 30 -32.52 29.91 24.93
CA LYS A 30 -33.60 29.03 25.40
C LYS A 30 -33.03 27.62 25.62
N PRO A 31 -33.33 26.95 26.75
CA PRO A 31 -32.85 25.61 27.01
C PRO A 31 -33.27 24.69 25.86
N ARG A 32 -32.31 23.98 25.27
CA ARG A 32 -32.60 23.00 24.21
C ARG A 32 -33.47 21.90 24.83
N LYS A 33 -34.70 21.75 24.35
CA LYS A 33 -35.60 20.69 24.82
C LYS A 33 -35.10 19.33 24.30
N PRO A 34 -35.13 18.27 25.10
CA PRO A 34 -34.80 16.93 24.63
C PRO A 34 -35.80 16.52 23.53
N VAL A 35 -35.30 15.83 22.51
CA VAL A 35 -36.13 15.36 21.40
C VAL A 35 -36.91 14.12 21.83
N GLY A 36 -38.24 14.19 21.95
CA GLY A 36 -39.09 13.02 22.21
C GLY A 36 -38.77 12.22 23.48
N GLY A 37 -39.21 10.95 23.50
CA GLY A 37 -39.02 10.02 24.62
C GLY A 37 -37.58 9.47 24.73
N PRO A 38 -37.23 8.75 25.83
CA PRO A 38 -35.90 8.14 25.99
C PRO A 38 -35.58 7.13 24.89
N VAL A 39 -36.54 6.26 24.55
CA VAL A 39 -36.41 5.23 23.52
C VAL A 39 -36.25 5.86 22.14
N THR A 40 -37.07 6.86 21.82
CA THR A 40 -37.01 7.60 20.54
C THR A 40 -35.63 8.23 20.33
N ARG A 41 -34.99 8.77 21.37
CA ARG A 41 -33.64 9.35 21.27
C ARG A 41 -32.58 8.33 20.96
N VAL A 42 -32.61 7.19 21.65
CA VAL A 42 -31.66 6.10 21.40
C VAL A 42 -31.81 5.59 19.97
N LEU A 43 -33.04 5.40 19.51
CA LEU A 43 -33.33 4.95 18.15
C LEU A 43 -32.86 5.96 17.09
N ILE A 44 -33.10 7.26 17.29
CA ILE A 44 -32.58 8.30 16.40
C ILE A 44 -31.05 8.29 16.37
N ASN A 45 -30.39 8.23 17.53
CA ASN A 45 -28.92 8.19 17.59
C ASN A 45 -28.37 6.96 16.86
N LEU A 46 -28.97 5.78 17.07
CA LEU A 46 -28.57 4.55 16.39
C LEU A 46 -28.75 4.64 14.88
N ILE A 47 -29.88 5.15 14.40
CA ILE A 47 -30.11 5.32 12.96
C ILE A 47 -29.09 6.27 12.35
N VAL A 48 -28.83 7.42 12.98
CA VAL A 48 -27.83 8.37 12.48
C VAL A 48 -26.43 7.74 12.47
N THR A 49 -26.05 7.03 13.54
CA THR A 49 -24.77 6.31 13.59
C THR A 49 -24.68 5.23 12.51
N LEU A 50 -25.75 4.48 12.25
CA LEU A 50 -25.78 3.47 11.18
C LEU A 50 -25.67 4.11 9.79
N VAL A 51 -26.35 5.22 9.54
CA VAL A 51 -26.27 5.93 8.26
C VAL A 51 -24.87 6.49 8.03
N VAL A 52 -24.29 7.16 9.03
CA VAL A 52 -22.91 7.67 8.94
C VAL A 52 -21.92 6.52 8.80
N GLY A 53 -22.12 5.44 9.55
CA GLY A 53 -21.30 4.23 9.48
C GLY A 53 -21.36 3.56 8.11
N PHE A 54 -22.54 3.47 7.51
CA PHE A 54 -22.73 2.94 6.17
C PHE A 54 -22.05 3.81 5.11
N ILE A 55 -22.21 5.15 5.20
CA ILE A 55 -21.55 6.08 4.28
C ILE A 55 -20.03 5.96 4.39
N TYR A 56 -19.50 5.96 5.62
CA TYR A 56 -18.06 5.81 5.84
C TYR A 56 -17.56 4.45 5.32
N PHE A 57 -18.27 3.37 5.62
CA PHE A 57 -17.92 2.03 5.13
C PHE A 57 -17.92 1.96 3.60
N TYR A 58 -18.87 2.62 2.94
CA TYR A 58 -18.98 2.63 1.48
C TYR A 58 -17.87 3.42 0.78
N LEU A 59 -17.35 4.47 1.45
CA LEU A 59 -16.33 5.36 0.92
C LEU A 59 -14.91 4.88 1.24
N GLU A 60 -14.63 4.57 2.51
CA GLU A 60 -13.29 4.23 3.00
C GLU A 60 -13.00 2.73 2.94
N LEU A 61 -14.04 1.89 2.88
CA LEU A 61 -13.93 0.43 2.77
C LEU A 61 -13.03 -0.21 3.85
N PRO A 62 -13.19 0.14 5.15
CA PRO A 62 -12.36 -0.43 6.21
C PRO A 62 -12.61 -1.95 6.32
N ALA A 63 -11.54 -2.72 6.47
CA ALA A 63 -11.67 -4.16 6.73
C ALA A 63 -12.33 -4.39 8.09
N LEU A 64 -13.36 -5.24 8.15
CA LEU A 64 -13.99 -5.65 9.40
C LEU A 64 -13.14 -6.73 10.09
N ASN A 65 -11.90 -6.38 10.40
CA ASN A 65 -10.90 -7.28 10.93
C ASN A 65 -10.14 -6.62 12.10
N PRO A 66 -10.07 -7.25 13.28
CA PRO A 66 -9.29 -6.74 14.41
C PRO A 66 -7.79 -6.59 14.14
N GLN A 67 -7.24 -7.19 13.08
CA GLN A 67 -5.85 -6.99 12.69
C GLN A 67 -5.65 -5.74 11.82
N ALA A 68 -6.72 -5.14 11.30
CA ALA A 68 -6.67 -3.94 10.48
C ALA A 68 -6.71 -2.68 11.36
N PRO A 69 -5.75 -1.74 11.24
CA PRO A 69 -5.80 -0.47 11.97
C PRO A 69 -7.07 0.34 11.70
N ASP A 70 -7.55 0.35 10.45
CA ASP A 70 -8.73 1.12 10.04
C ASP A 70 -10.02 0.64 10.71
N PHE A 71 -10.06 -0.62 11.15
CA PHE A 71 -11.18 -1.15 11.93
C PHE A 71 -11.36 -0.41 13.27
N TYR A 72 -10.25 -0.08 13.93
CA TYR A 72 -10.25 0.68 15.18
C TYR A 72 -10.71 2.11 14.93
N ALA A 73 -10.19 2.75 13.88
CA ALA A 73 -10.61 4.08 13.47
C ALA A 73 -12.12 4.12 13.17
N PHE A 74 -12.62 3.11 12.45
CA PHE A 74 -14.04 2.97 12.13
C PHE A 74 -14.91 2.84 13.39
N ILE A 75 -14.57 1.96 14.33
CA ILE A 75 -15.34 1.81 15.57
C ILE A 75 -15.30 3.08 16.42
N LEU A 76 -14.13 3.73 16.52
CA LEU A 76 -13.99 4.99 17.25
C LEU A 76 -14.83 6.10 16.63
N LEU A 77 -14.88 6.18 15.30
CA LEU A 77 -15.76 7.10 14.58
C LEU A 77 -17.23 6.85 14.95
N LEU A 78 -17.71 5.60 14.93
CA LEU A 78 -19.09 5.27 15.30
C LEU A 78 -19.40 5.69 16.76
N CYS A 79 -18.46 5.47 17.68
CA CYS A 79 -18.57 5.90 19.07
C CYS A 79 -18.67 7.43 19.19
N VAL A 80 -17.83 8.17 18.47
CA VAL A 80 -17.85 9.64 18.45
C VAL A 80 -19.15 10.17 17.87
N VAL A 81 -19.62 9.62 16.74
CA VAL A 81 -20.88 10.01 16.11
C VAL A 81 -22.05 9.77 17.05
N TYR A 82 -22.15 8.58 17.66
CA TYR A 82 -23.21 8.29 18.62
C TYR A 82 -23.19 9.26 19.81
N CYS A 83 -22.01 9.53 20.38
CA CYS A 83 -21.86 10.47 21.49
C CYS A 83 -22.26 11.89 21.09
N GLY A 84 -21.85 12.34 19.90
CA GLY A 84 -22.24 13.62 19.33
C GLY A 84 -23.76 13.74 19.20
N CYS A 85 -24.41 12.75 18.57
CA CYS A 85 -25.86 12.69 18.44
C CYS A 85 -26.56 12.73 19.81
N ALA A 86 -26.06 12.00 20.81
CA ALA A 86 -26.60 12.00 22.16
C ALA A 86 -26.51 13.38 22.83
N ILE A 87 -25.45 14.16 22.61
CA ILE A 87 -25.32 15.53 23.13
C ILE A 87 -26.41 16.43 22.52
N PHE A 88 -26.65 16.31 21.22
CA PHE A 88 -27.66 17.12 20.53
C PHE A 88 -29.11 16.72 20.88
N THR A 89 -29.41 15.42 20.96
CA THR A 89 -30.77 14.92 21.22
C THR A 89 -31.19 15.03 22.68
N SER A 90 -30.23 15.08 23.61
CA SER A 90 -30.48 15.22 25.05
C SER A 90 -30.69 16.65 25.50
N GLY A 91 -30.34 17.64 24.67
CA GLY A 91 -30.41 19.07 25.02
C GLY A 91 -29.35 19.48 26.05
N PHE A 92 -28.27 18.72 26.19
CA PHE A 92 -27.21 19.00 27.16
C PHE A 92 -26.63 20.41 26.99
N GLN A 93 -26.72 21.21 28.04
CA GLN A 93 -26.06 22.51 28.15
C GLN A 93 -24.88 22.33 29.12
N GLY A 94 -23.67 22.27 28.57
CA GLY A 94 -22.46 22.00 29.34
C GLY A 94 -22.17 23.10 30.35
N GLN A 95 -22.27 22.77 31.64
CA GLN A 95 -21.81 23.62 32.75
C GLN A 95 -20.66 22.90 33.49
N GLY A 96 -19.54 22.66 32.77
CA GLY A 96 -18.30 22.12 33.34
C GLY A 96 -18.11 20.59 33.25
N ALA A 97 -16.89 20.14 33.55
CA ALA A 97 -16.43 18.75 33.35
C ALA A 97 -17.25 17.71 34.13
N LYS A 98 -17.64 17.99 35.39
CA LYS A 98 -18.45 17.07 36.21
C LYS A 98 -19.81 16.76 35.57
N HIS A 99 -20.44 17.74 34.92
CA HIS A 99 -21.71 17.55 34.22
C HIS A 99 -21.54 16.74 32.94
N TYR A 100 -20.41 16.90 32.25
CA TYR A 100 -20.04 16.09 31.08
C TYR A 100 -19.80 14.62 31.47
N PHE A 101 -19.05 14.35 32.55
CA PHE A 101 -18.85 12.99 33.06
C PHE A 101 -20.16 12.31 33.46
N LYS A 102 -21.06 13.03 34.15
CA LYS A 102 -22.38 12.50 34.53
C LYS A 102 -23.25 12.22 33.30
N PHE A 103 -23.11 13.01 32.24
CA PHE A 103 -23.78 12.83 30.96
C PHE A 103 -23.28 11.59 30.21
N VAL A 104 -21.95 11.46 30.04
CA VAL A 104 -21.32 10.29 29.41
C VAL A 104 -21.72 9.01 30.14
N LYS A 105 -21.65 9.00 31.48
CA LYS A 105 -22.05 7.83 32.30
C LYS A 105 -23.52 7.44 32.13
N LYS A 106 -24.41 8.36 31.79
CA LYS A 106 -25.85 8.10 31.71
C LYS A 106 -26.35 7.79 30.30
N GLN A 107 -25.77 8.39 29.26
CA GLN A 107 -26.27 8.25 27.88
C GLN A 107 -25.25 7.66 26.90
N CYS A 108 -23.95 7.75 27.20
CA CYS A 108 -22.87 7.31 26.31
C CYS A 108 -21.96 6.25 26.95
N ALA A 109 -22.41 5.57 28.01
CA ALA A 109 -21.57 4.64 28.76
C ALA A 109 -21.06 3.50 27.89
N ILE A 110 -21.94 2.88 27.08
CA ILE A 110 -21.58 1.78 26.19
C ILE A 110 -20.54 2.24 25.13
N PRO A 111 -20.80 3.28 24.30
CA PRO A 111 -19.80 3.79 23.37
C PRO A 111 -18.47 4.19 24.02
N ALA A 112 -18.50 4.78 25.21
CA ALA A 112 -17.29 5.17 25.93
C ALA A 112 -16.48 3.96 26.38
N ILE A 113 -17.14 2.92 26.91
CA ILE A 113 -16.48 1.66 27.29
C ILE A 113 -15.87 0.99 26.05
N VAL A 114 -16.63 0.93 24.95
CA VAL A 114 -16.14 0.37 23.67
C VAL A 114 -14.92 1.15 23.18
N ALA A 115 -14.99 2.48 23.14
CA ALA A 115 -13.86 3.31 22.70
C ALA A 115 -12.60 3.09 23.55
N VAL A 116 -12.73 3.07 24.88
CA VAL A 116 -11.61 2.78 25.79
C VAL A 116 -11.07 1.38 25.57
N ALA A 117 -11.95 0.39 25.39
CA ALA A 117 -11.54 -0.99 25.11
C ALA A 117 -10.78 -1.09 23.79
N MET A 118 -11.25 -0.45 22.72
CA MET A 118 -10.57 -0.45 21.42
C MET A 118 -9.18 0.19 21.50
N ILE A 119 -9.05 1.32 22.21
CA ILE A 119 -7.76 1.97 22.44
C ILE A 119 -6.84 1.05 23.26
N ALA A 120 -7.35 0.44 24.33
CA ALA A 120 -6.57 -0.48 25.15
C ALA A 120 -6.10 -1.69 24.34
N VAL A 121 -6.97 -2.30 23.53
CA VAL A 121 -6.63 -3.43 22.64
C VAL A 121 -5.59 -3.01 21.61
N ALA A 122 -5.71 -1.84 20.99
CA ALA A 122 -4.72 -1.34 20.04
C ALA A 122 -3.35 -1.12 20.71
N LEU A 123 -3.30 -0.47 21.88
CA LEU A 123 -2.05 -0.22 22.60
C LEU A 123 -1.38 -1.53 23.05
N ILE A 124 -2.16 -2.46 23.62
CA ILE A 124 -1.65 -3.77 24.04
C ILE A 124 -1.20 -4.58 22.82
N GLY A 125 -1.98 -4.55 21.74
CA GLY A 125 -1.66 -5.23 20.48
C GLY A 125 -0.33 -4.76 19.88
N THR A 126 -0.09 -3.45 19.85
CA THR A 126 1.19 -2.87 19.41
C THR A 126 2.34 -3.26 20.32
N LEU A 127 2.14 -3.24 21.64
CA LEU A 127 3.20 -3.61 22.59
C LEU A 127 3.57 -5.09 22.47
N VAL A 128 2.57 -5.98 22.47
CA VAL A 128 2.75 -7.44 22.39
C VAL A 128 3.30 -7.87 21.03
N GLY A 129 2.94 -7.15 19.96
CA GLY A 129 3.46 -7.36 18.61
C GLY A 129 4.82 -6.71 18.36
N SER A 130 5.36 -5.93 19.28
CA SER A 130 6.60 -5.19 19.03
C SER A 130 7.80 -6.09 18.79
N VAL A 131 8.69 -5.64 17.90
CA VAL A 131 9.94 -6.32 17.55
C VAL A 131 10.82 -6.56 18.78
N ILE A 132 10.78 -5.66 19.77
CA ILE A 132 11.57 -5.76 21.02
C ILE A 132 11.35 -7.11 21.70
N PHE A 133 10.09 -7.58 21.76
CA PHE A 133 9.76 -8.86 22.39
C PHE A 133 9.73 -10.03 21.41
N ARG A 134 9.58 -9.77 20.10
CA ARG A 134 9.28 -10.79 19.09
C ARG A 134 10.29 -10.86 17.93
N ALA A 135 11.49 -10.33 18.09
CA ALA A 135 12.55 -10.32 17.09
C ALA A 135 12.74 -11.68 16.37
N SER A 136 12.77 -12.79 17.11
CA SER A 136 12.89 -14.13 16.52
C SER A 136 11.69 -14.54 15.65
N ALA A 137 10.47 -14.11 15.99
CA ALA A 137 9.30 -14.38 15.16
C ALA A 137 9.36 -13.56 13.86
N TYR A 138 9.81 -12.30 13.95
CA TYR A 138 9.99 -11.43 12.79
C TYR A 138 11.08 -11.96 11.85
N SER A 139 12.21 -12.41 12.40
CA SER A 139 13.27 -13.01 11.58
C SER A 139 12.86 -14.34 10.94
N SER A 140 11.79 -14.98 11.42
CA SER A 140 11.32 -16.26 10.88
C SER A 140 10.24 -16.11 9.80
N LEU A 141 9.86 -14.88 9.43
CA LEU A 141 8.86 -14.64 8.37
C LEU A 141 9.37 -15.04 6.98
N LEU A 142 10.69 -14.94 6.80
CA LEU A 142 11.42 -15.36 5.62
C LEU A 142 12.61 -16.20 6.07
N SER A 143 12.84 -17.32 5.40
CA SER A 143 13.98 -18.20 5.66
C SER A 143 14.77 -18.34 4.37
N PRO A 144 15.66 -17.38 4.07
CA PRO A 144 16.45 -17.43 2.85
C PRO A 144 17.41 -18.62 2.88
N GLU A 145 17.40 -19.42 1.82
CA GLU A 145 18.35 -20.52 1.64
C GLU A 145 19.61 -20.03 0.94
N SER A 146 20.78 -20.59 1.26
CA SER A 146 22.01 -20.27 0.53
C SER A 146 21.95 -20.91 -0.86
N GLY A 147 21.99 -20.09 -1.91
CA GLY A 147 22.06 -20.56 -3.29
C GLY A 147 23.47 -20.49 -3.88
N ASP A 148 23.68 -21.17 -5.00
CA ASP A 148 24.86 -21.01 -5.86
C ASP A 148 24.42 -20.37 -7.17
N PHE A 149 24.80 -19.11 -7.39
CA PHE A 149 24.29 -18.30 -8.50
C PHE A 149 24.56 -18.93 -9.87
N ALA A 150 25.76 -19.50 -10.06
CA ALA A 150 26.13 -20.07 -11.34
C ALA A 150 25.39 -21.38 -11.66
N ALA A 151 24.89 -22.08 -10.63
CA ALA A 151 24.14 -23.32 -10.77
C ALA A 151 22.63 -23.10 -10.78
N ASP A 152 22.14 -22.10 -10.04
CA ASP A 152 20.72 -21.86 -9.81
C ASP A 152 20.10 -20.86 -10.80
N VAL A 153 20.91 -19.96 -11.39
CA VAL A 153 20.45 -18.97 -12.37
C VAL A 153 21.04 -19.34 -13.72
N ASP A 154 20.20 -19.78 -14.65
CA ASP A 154 20.65 -20.13 -15.99
C ASP A 154 21.28 -18.93 -16.70
N GLU A 155 22.26 -19.23 -17.57
CA GLU A 155 22.86 -18.22 -18.44
C GLU A 155 21.79 -17.72 -19.42
N ILE A 156 21.35 -16.48 -19.22
CA ILE A 156 20.29 -15.87 -20.02
C ILE A 156 20.83 -15.56 -21.40
N SER A 157 20.12 -16.04 -22.42
CA SER A 157 20.40 -15.67 -23.81
C SER A 157 20.03 -14.20 -24.07
N PHE A 158 20.78 -13.51 -24.94
CA PHE A 158 20.56 -12.08 -25.20
C PHE A 158 19.14 -11.77 -25.70
N ASP A 159 18.47 -12.72 -26.34
CA ASP A 159 17.09 -12.68 -26.82
C ASP A 159 16.03 -12.97 -25.75
N GLN A 160 16.44 -13.08 -24.48
CA GLN A 160 15.53 -13.21 -23.33
C GLN A 160 15.69 -12.07 -22.32
N ILE A 161 16.68 -11.19 -22.49
CA ILE A 161 16.92 -10.08 -21.58
C ILE A 161 15.78 -9.06 -21.70
N PRO A 162 15.05 -8.74 -20.63
CA PRO A 162 14.06 -7.67 -20.64
C PRO A 162 14.80 -6.32 -20.72
N MET A 163 14.70 -5.66 -21.88
CA MET A 163 15.44 -4.43 -22.18
C MET A 163 14.68 -3.16 -21.78
N LEU A 164 13.42 -3.31 -21.34
CA LEU A 164 12.52 -2.21 -21.04
C LEU A 164 12.36 -2.00 -19.54
N ASP A 165 12.66 -0.81 -19.05
CA ASP A 165 12.24 -0.36 -17.72
C ASP A 165 10.79 0.17 -17.76
N LYS A 166 10.21 0.47 -16.59
CA LYS A 166 8.79 0.80 -16.45
C LYS A 166 8.41 2.02 -17.28
N ASP A 167 9.19 3.10 -17.17
CA ASP A 167 8.92 4.35 -17.88
C ASP A 167 8.98 4.19 -19.40
N SER A 168 9.88 3.32 -19.88
CA SER A 168 9.96 3.01 -21.31
C SER A 168 8.76 2.20 -21.79
N ALA A 169 8.26 1.26 -20.97
CA ALA A 169 7.02 0.53 -21.25
C ALA A 169 5.80 1.47 -21.28
N GLU A 170 5.69 2.40 -20.31
CA GLU A 170 4.64 3.43 -20.25
C GLU A 170 4.53 4.23 -21.56
N ARG A 171 5.67 4.74 -22.05
CA ARG A 171 5.72 5.52 -23.29
C ARG A 171 5.37 4.72 -24.54
N LEU A 172 5.73 3.43 -24.55
CA LEU A 172 5.41 2.53 -25.64
C LEU A 172 3.90 2.24 -25.66
N GLY A 173 3.29 2.02 -24.49
CA GLY A 173 1.85 1.86 -24.34
C GLY A 173 1.08 3.12 -24.77
N ASP A 174 1.49 4.29 -24.30
CA ASP A 174 0.85 5.58 -24.66
C ASP A 174 0.91 5.85 -26.16
N ARG A 175 2.07 5.59 -26.79
CA ARG A 175 2.22 5.73 -28.24
C ARG A 175 1.28 4.78 -28.97
N LYS A 176 1.18 3.53 -28.52
CA LYS A 176 0.33 2.54 -29.17
C LYS A 176 -1.15 2.91 -29.06
N LEU A 177 -1.59 3.39 -27.90
CA LEU A 177 -2.94 3.89 -27.73
C LEU A 177 -3.18 5.12 -28.64
N GLY A 178 -2.19 6.02 -28.74
CA GLY A 178 -2.16 7.20 -29.61
C GLY A 178 -2.40 6.92 -31.10
N GLU A 179 -2.04 5.73 -31.59
CA GLU A 179 -2.26 5.31 -32.99
C GLU A 179 -3.72 4.98 -33.29
N LEU A 180 -4.55 4.71 -32.27
CA LEU A 180 -5.90 4.20 -32.41
C LEU A 180 -6.95 5.31 -32.31
N SER A 181 -7.39 5.82 -33.46
CA SER A 181 -8.34 6.94 -33.53
C SER A 181 -9.65 6.75 -32.76
N ASP A 182 -10.08 5.51 -32.57
CA ASP A 182 -11.30 5.15 -31.84
C ASP A 182 -11.15 5.19 -30.30
N MET A 183 -9.91 5.15 -29.77
CA MET A 183 -9.65 4.98 -28.33
C MET A 183 -9.03 6.21 -27.65
N VAL A 184 -8.22 6.99 -28.38
CA VAL A 184 -7.41 8.13 -27.84
C VAL A 184 -8.22 9.17 -27.09
N SER A 185 -9.48 9.40 -27.46
CA SER A 185 -10.32 10.44 -26.85
C SER A 185 -11.20 9.94 -25.69
N GLN A 186 -11.18 8.63 -25.43
CA GLN A 186 -12.09 7.98 -24.49
C GLN A 186 -11.32 7.35 -23.32
N PHE A 187 -10.14 6.81 -23.59
CA PHE A 187 -9.34 6.05 -22.65
C PHE A 187 -7.90 6.56 -22.58
N GLU A 188 -7.26 6.29 -21.45
CA GLU A 188 -5.82 6.46 -21.21
C GLU A 188 -5.25 5.10 -20.79
N VAL A 189 -3.93 4.95 -20.84
CA VAL A 189 -3.28 3.76 -20.27
C VAL A 189 -3.11 3.97 -18.77
N ASN A 190 -3.36 2.94 -17.96
CA ASN A 190 -3.08 2.99 -16.54
C ASN A 190 -1.56 2.97 -16.30
N GLU A 191 -1.10 3.60 -15.22
CA GLU A 191 0.32 3.69 -14.83
C GLU A 191 0.83 2.39 -14.19
N ASP A 192 -0.08 1.45 -13.92
CA ASP A 192 0.19 0.14 -13.34
C ASP A 192 0.62 -0.85 -14.44
N TYR A 193 1.92 -0.86 -14.72
CA TYR A 193 2.55 -1.84 -15.60
C TYR A 193 3.08 -3.02 -14.78
N THR A 194 2.33 -4.12 -14.79
CA THR A 194 2.70 -5.36 -14.10
C THR A 194 3.56 -6.23 -14.99
N GLN A 195 4.67 -6.74 -14.48
CA GLN A 195 5.49 -7.73 -15.17
C GLN A 195 4.98 -9.14 -14.82
N ILE A 196 4.71 -9.93 -15.85
CA ILE A 196 4.29 -11.32 -15.75
C ILE A 196 5.06 -12.18 -16.75
N ASN A 197 5.02 -13.49 -16.55
CA ASN A 197 5.34 -14.44 -17.59
C ASN A 197 4.05 -14.82 -18.34
N TYR A 198 4.04 -14.66 -19.66
CA TYR A 198 2.90 -15.03 -20.48
C TYR A 198 3.41 -15.83 -21.66
N LYS A 199 2.99 -17.10 -21.74
CA LYS A 199 3.40 -18.03 -22.81
C LYS A 199 4.93 -18.18 -22.89
N GLY A 200 5.59 -18.26 -21.73
CA GLY A 200 7.04 -18.42 -21.63
C GLY A 200 7.85 -17.20 -22.07
N ARG A 201 7.25 -16.01 -22.08
CA ARG A 201 7.93 -14.74 -22.37
C ARG A 201 7.66 -13.73 -21.27
N PRO A 202 8.69 -12.96 -20.85
CA PRO A 202 8.49 -11.84 -19.95
C PRO A 202 7.74 -10.73 -20.69
N VAL A 203 6.54 -10.41 -20.22
CA VAL A 203 5.71 -9.33 -20.75
C VAL A 203 5.32 -8.36 -19.65
N ARG A 204 5.01 -7.12 -20.03
CA ARG A 204 4.31 -6.19 -19.17
C ARG A 204 2.90 -5.95 -19.63
N ILE A 205 2.00 -5.93 -18.67
CA ILE A 205 0.57 -5.74 -18.89
C ILE A 205 0.14 -4.44 -18.23
N ALA A 206 -0.65 -3.67 -18.97
CA ALA A 206 -1.31 -2.49 -18.45
C ALA A 206 -2.79 -2.50 -18.88
N THR A 207 -3.67 -2.17 -17.95
CA THR A 207 -5.07 -1.91 -18.29
C THR A 207 -5.25 -0.51 -18.84
N LEU A 208 -6.35 -0.28 -19.54
CA LEU A 208 -6.79 1.08 -19.80
C LEU A 208 -7.45 1.70 -18.55
N ARG A 209 -7.67 3.00 -18.57
CA ARG A 209 -8.53 3.75 -17.65
C ARG A 209 -9.38 4.74 -18.43
N TYR A 210 -10.49 5.18 -17.87
CA TYR A 210 -11.30 6.23 -18.49
C TYR A 210 -10.56 7.57 -18.36
N ALA A 211 -10.56 8.38 -19.43
CA ALA A 211 -9.83 9.65 -19.42
C ALA A 211 -10.43 10.67 -18.41
N ASP A 212 -11.76 10.65 -18.23
CA ASP A 212 -12.44 11.45 -17.23
C ASP A 212 -13.78 10.83 -16.79
N LEU A 213 -14.44 11.45 -15.81
CA LEU A 213 -15.73 10.97 -15.28
C LEU A 213 -16.85 10.96 -16.32
N ILE A 214 -16.86 11.90 -17.28
CA ILE A 214 -17.84 11.94 -18.37
C ILE A 214 -17.61 10.75 -19.29
N LYS A 215 -16.34 10.46 -19.62
CA LYS A 215 -15.96 9.27 -20.42
C LYS A 215 -16.30 7.98 -19.71
N TRP A 216 -16.15 7.93 -18.39
CA TRP A 216 -16.66 6.82 -17.61
C TRP A 216 -18.18 6.67 -17.78
N PHE A 217 -18.97 7.73 -17.54
CA PHE A 217 -20.44 7.65 -17.68
C PHE A 217 -20.90 7.17 -19.07
N THR A 218 -20.19 7.53 -20.14
CA THR A 218 -20.56 7.12 -21.50
C THR A 218 -20.13 5.71 -21.86
N ASN A 219 -19.05 5.19 -21.27
CA ASN A 219 -18.44 3.92 -21.67
C ASN A 219 -18.59 2.81 -20.62
N HIS A 220 -19.00 3.12 -19.38
CA HIS A 220 -18.97 2.14 -18.29
C HIS A 220 -19.85 0.92 -18.56
N SER A 221 -20.92 1.02 -19.36
CA SER A 221 -21.78 -0.13 -19.68
C SER A 221 -21.00 -1.26 -20.33
N ASP A 222 -20.10 -0.88 -21.24
CA ASP A 222 -19.34 -1.78 -22.09
C ASP A 222 -18.01 -2.17 -21.40
N GLY A 223 -17.52 -1.31 -20.51
CA GLY A 223 -16.28 -1.50 -19.77
C GLY A 223 -15.05 -1.04 -20.57
N LEU A 224 -13.87 -1.36 -20.08
CA LEU A 224 -12.63 -1.07 -20.79
C LEU A 224 -12.45 -2.09 -21.93
N PRO A 225 -12.39 -1.67 -23.19
CA PRO A 225 -12.49 -2.56 -24.34
C PRO A 225 -11.23 -3.39 -24.63
N ALA A 226 -10.10 -3.07 -24.00
CA ALA A 226 -8.82 -3.68 -24.28
C ALA A 226 -7.86 -3.54 -23.10
N TYR A 227 -6.76 -4.28 -23.17
CA TYR A 227 -5.56 -4.11 -22.36
C TYR A 227 -4.33 -4.16 -23.27
N ILE A 228 -3.19 -3.68 -22.76
CA ILE A 228 -1.94 -3.61 -23.50
C ILE A 228 -1.00 -4.69 -22.98
N ILE A 229 -0.34 -5.39 -23.91
CA ILE A 229 0.78 -6.31 -23.64
C ILE A 229 2.02 -5.73 -24.32
N ILE A 230 3.12 -5.65 -23.58
CA ILE A 230 4.43 -5.23 -24.06
C ILE A 230 5.41 -6.37 -23.88
N ASP A 231 5.96 -6.88 -24.97
CA ASP A 231 7.04 -7.86 -24.92
C ASP A 231 8.33 -7.15 -24.48
N MET A 232 8.91 -7.60 -23.37
CA MET A 232 10.02 -6.93 -22.70
C MET A 232 11.35 -7.07 -23.45
N VAL A 233 11.43 -8.05 -24.36
CA VAL A 233 12.61 -8.31 -25.18
C VAL A 233 12.48 -7.58 -26.51
N THR A 234 11.39 -7.86 -27.24
CA THR A 234 11.21 -7.35 -28.61
C THR A 234 10.71 -5.92 -28.66
N GLN A 235 10.25 -5.38 -27.53
CA GLN A 235 9.61 -4.05 -27.41
C GLN A 235 8.34 -3.90 -28.25
N ASN A 236 7.77 -5.03 -28.69
CA ASN A 236 6.53 -5.04 -29.43
C ASN A 236 5.36 -4.74 -28.49
N VAL A 237 4.46 -3.86 -28.91
CA VAL A 237 3.28 -3.45 -28.14
C VAL A 237 2.04 -3.94 -28.86
N GLU A 238 1.30 -4.82 -28.20
CA GLU A 238 0.02 -5.33 -28.67
C GLU A 238 -1.11 -4.75 -27.82
N LEU A 239 -2.17 -4.27 -28.48
CA LEU A 239 -3.41 -3.90 -27.84
C LEU A 239 -4.42 -5.02 -28.07
N VAL A 240 -4.69 -5.79 -27.02
CA VAL A 240 -5.57 -6.96 -27.08
C VAL A 240 -7.00 -6.50 -26.83
N ARG A 241 -7.81 -6.50 -27.89
CA ARG A 241 -9.23 -6.15 -27.82
C ARG A 241 -10.04 -7.32 -27.26
N LEU A 242 -10.90 -7.01 -26.30
CA LEU A 242 -11.78 -7.97 -25.66
C LEU A 242 -13.15 -7.97 -26.33
N GLN A 243 -13.80 -9.14 -26.39
CA GLN A 243 -15.20 -9.22 -26.85
C GLN A 243 -16.15 -8.57 -25.84
N GLU A 244 -15.89 -8.80 -24.56
CA GLU A 244 -16.53 -8.11 -23.44
C GLU A 244 -15.48 -7.31 -22.68
N GLY A 245 -15.70 -6.02 -22.47
CA GLY A 245 -14.74 -5.16 -21.79
C GLY A 245 -14.54 -5.52 -20.32
N ILE A 246 -13.42 -5.08 -19.75
CA ILE A 246 -13.12 -5.15 -18.32
C ILE A 246 -14.10 -4.24 -17.58
N LYS A 247 -14.98 -4.83 -16.77
CA LYS A 247 -16.04 -4.13 -16.02
C LYS A 247 -15.68 -3.93 -14.55
N TYR A 248 -14.74 -4.71 -14.02
CA TYR A 248 -14.28 -4.63 -12.64
C TYR A 248 -12.82 -4.24 -12.65
N THR A 249 -12.50 -3.04 -12.17
CA THR A 249 -11.15 -2.46 -12.20
C THR A 249 -11.01 -1.38 -11.11
N THR A 250 -9.78 -0.97 -10.81
CA THR A 250 -9.47 0.15 -9.92
C THR A 250 -9.96 1.48 -10.48
N ALA A 251 -10.05 1.62 -11.81
CA ALA A 251 -10.53 2.81 -12.52
C ALA A 251 -12.07 2.97 -12.53
N GLU A 252 -12.82 1.97 -12.04
CA GLU A 252 -14.29 2.00 -12.01
C GLU A 252 -14.84 2.70 -10.77
N HIS A 253 -16.11 3.10 -10.84
CA HIS A 253 -16.81 3.74 -9.72
C HIS A 253 -17.93 2.85 -9.15
N PHE A 254 -18.40 3.19 -7.95
CA PHE A 254 -19.50 2.50 -7.27
C PHE A 254 -19.33 0.96 -7.22
N GLY A 255 -20.37 0.18 -7.53
CA GLY A 255 -20.34 -1.27 -7.36
C GLY A 255 -19.32 -2.03 -8.24
N ARG A 256 -18.82 -1.40 -9.30
CA ARG A 256 -17.81 -1.98 -10.22
C ARG A 256 -16.37 -1.65 -9.85
N ASN A 257 -16.18 -0.68 -8.94
CA ASN A 257 -14.87 -0.42 -8.38
C ASN A 257 -14.34 -1.67 -7.68
N LEU A 258 -13.14 -2.12 -8.06
CA LEU A 258 -12.54 -3.38 -7.60
C LEU A 258 -12.45 -3.46 -6.07
N TYR A 259 -11.92 -2.42 -5.41
CA TYR A 259 -11.80 -2.38 -3.96
C TYR A 259 -13.15 -2.53 -3.25
N ARG A 260 -14.17 -1.85 -3.79
CA ARG A 260 -15.53 -1.94 -3.25
C ARG A 260 -16.12 -3.33 -3.48
N HIS A 261 -16.02 -3.85 -4.69
CA HIS A 261 -16.51 -5.18 -5.02
C HIS A 261 -15.89 -6.25 -4.12
N LEU A 262 -14.56 -6.21 -3.93
CA LEU A 262 -13.85 -7.09 -2.99
C LEU A 262 -14.33 -6.92 -1.55
N ARG A 263 -14.46 -5.69 -1.06
CA ARG A 263 -14.88 -5.42 0.33
C ARG A 263 -16.28 -5.94 0.62
N PHE A 264 -17.22 -5.85 -0.32
CA PHE A 264 -18.58 -6.34 -0.13
C PHE A 264 -18.68 -7.88 -0.20
N ASN A 265 -17.83 -8.54 -1.00
CA ASN A 265 -17.77 -10.00 -1.07
C ASN A 265 -16.96 -10.62 0.10
N TYR A 266 -15.90 -9.93 0.53
CA TYR A 266 -15.00 -10.37 1.60
C TYR A 266 -14.79 -9.29 2.68
N PRO A 267 -15.82 -8.99 3.50
CA PRO A 267 -15.77 -7.85 4.45
C PRO A 267 -14.65 -7.93 5.49
N THR A 268 -14.24 -9.15 5.87
CA THR A 268 -13.26 -9.40 6.94
C THR A 268 -11.83 -9.59 6.43
N TYR A 269 -11.63 -9.65 5.10
CA TYR A 269 -10.31 -9.91 4.54
C TYR A 269 -9.51 -8.59 4.44
N MET A 270 -8.21 -8.65 4.68
CA MET A 270 -7.30 -7.57 4.36
C MET A 270 -6.64 -7.93 3.03
N PHE A 271 -6.56 -6.97 2.11
CA PHE A 271 -5.97 -7.19 0.80
C PHE A 271 -4.73 -6.32 0.65
N ALA A 272 -3.74 -6.83 -0.06
CA ALA A 272 -2.70 -6.02 -0.66
C ALA A 272 -3.27 -5.18 -1.81
N GLU A 273 -2.43 -4.35 -2.42
CA GLU A 273 -2.75 -3.72 -3.69
C GLU A 273 -3.04 -4.81 -4.75
N PRO A 274 -4.21 -4.78 -5.42
CA PRO A 274 -4.53 -5.71 -6.49
C PRO A 274 -3.60 -5.54 -7.68
N VAL A 275 -3.14 -6.66 -8.23
CA VAL A 275 -2.26 -6.69 -9.40
C VAL A 275 -3.03 -7.24 -10.59
N MET A 276 -2.86 -6.60 -11.76
CA MET A 276 -3.50 -7.05 -12.98
C MET A 276 -2.65 -8.11 -13.68
N GLU A 277 -3.25 -9.26 -13.99
CA GLU A 277 -2.61 -10.33 -14.75
C GLU A 277 -3.56 -10.90 -15.80
N VAL A 278 -3.01 -11.64 -16.77
CA VAL A 278 -3.80 -12.41 -17.71
C VAL A 278 -3.40 -13.87 -17.61
N ASN A 279 -4.39 -14.75 -17.66
CA ASN A 279 -4.11 -16.16 -17.75
C ASN A 279 -3.61 -16.54 -19.16
N GLU A 280 -3.23 -17.80 -19.35
CA GLU A 280 -2.71 -18.32 -20.63
C GLU A 280 -3.69 -18.19 -21.81
N GLU A 281 -4.99 -18.17 -21.56
CA GLU A 281 -6.02 -17.92 -22.57
C GLU A 281 -6.20 -16.43 -22.94
N GLY A 282 -5.51 -15.52 -22.24
CA GLY A 282 -5.63 -14.07 -22.42
C GLY A 282 -6.85 -13.45 -21.72
N VAL A 283 -7.41 -14.14 -20.73
CA VAL A 283 -8.51 -13.62 -19.91
C VAL A 283 -7.93 -12.75 -18.78
N PRO A 284 -8.40 -11.51 -18.63
CA PRO A 284 -7.92 -10.58 -17.61
C PRO A 284 -8.44 -10.92 -16.20
N TYR A 285 -7.53 -11.01 -15.22
CA TYR A 285 -7.82 -11.22 -13.81
C TYR A 285 -7.13 -10.18 -12.92
N TRP A 286 -7.77 -9.85 -11.80
CA TRP A 286 -7.13 -9.15 -10.69
C TRP A 286 -6.70 -10.16 -9.63
N VAL A 287 -5.40 -10.22 -9.38
CA VAL A 287 -4.80 -11.01 -8.30
C VAL A 287 -4.81 -10.16 -7.04
N CYS A 288 -5.65 -10.53 -6.08
CA CYS A 288 -5.85 -9.77 -4.84
C CYS A 288 -5.30 -10.58 -3.66
N ALA A 289 -4.04 -10.37 -3.31
CA ALA A 289 -3.39 -11.09 -2.21
C ALA A 289 -4.06 -10.79 -0.87
N ARG A 290 -4.45 -11.84 -0.15
CA ARG A 290 -5.05 -11.77 1.20
C ARG A 290 -3.94 -11.71 2.25
N ILE A 291 -3.83 -10.55 2.88
CA ILE A 291 -2.86 -10.28 3.94
C ILE A 291 -3.41 -10.73 5.31
N VAL A 292 -2.51 -11.23 6.16
CA VAL A 292 -2.74 -11.50 7.59
C VAL A 292 -1.59 -10.96 8.43
N LYS A 293 -1.84 -10.75 9.73
CA LYS A 293 -0.82 -10.42 10.72
C LYS A 293 -0.51 -11.67 11.54
N THR A 294 0.69 -12.22 11.39
CA THR A 294 1.11 -13.47 12.04
C THR A 294 1.75 -13.23 13.41
N ILE A 295 2.20 -12.00 13.68
CA ILE A 295 2.92 -11.64 14.90
C ILE A 295 2.14 -10.62 15.71
N GLY A 296 1.54 -11.06 16.81
CA GLY A 296 0.70 -10.20 17.65
C GLY A 296 -0.56 -9.77 16.90
N LEU A 297 -0.98 -8.52 17.08
CA LEU A 297 -2.21 -8.00 16.47
C LEU A 297 -1.97 -7.29 15.13
N PHE A 298 -0.83 -6.61 15.00
CA PHE A 298 -0.52 -5.74 13.86
C PHE A 298 0.79 -6.09 13.14
N GLY A 299 1.60 -7.00 13.69
CA GLY A 299 2.93 -7.35 13.22
C GLY A 299 2.97 -8.58 12.31
N GLY A 300 4.10 -8.77 11.64
CA GLY A 300 4.33 -9.93 10.78
C GLY A 300 3.33 -10.03 9.63
N THR A 301 3.29 -9.00 8.78
CA THR A 301 2.52 -9.05 7.54
C THR A 301 2.97 -10.28 6.73
N ASP A 302 2.02 -11.10 6.31
CA ASP A 302 2.26 -12.22 5.39
C ASP A 302 1.02 -12.50 4.55
N VAL A 303 1.17 -13.27 3.47
CA VAL A 303 0.07 -13.65 2.58
C VAL A 303 -0.47 -15.02 2.96
N LYS A 304 -1.79 -15.12 3.14
CA LYS A 304 -2.49 -16.38 3.44
C LYS A 304 -3.08 -17.06 2.19
N GLY A 305 -3.35 -16.28 1.15
CA GLY A 305 -3.96 -16.75 -0.09
C GLY A 305 -4.24 -15.57 -1.02
N GLY A 306 -4.95 -15.80 -2.12
CA GLY A 306 -5.33 -14.77 -3.08
C GLY A 306 -6.80 -14.90 -3.46
N VAL A 307 -7.48 -13.77 -3.66
CA VAL A 307 -8.76 -13.75 -4.37
C VAL A 307 -8.47 -13.37 -5.81
N LEU A 308 -8.79 -14.27 -6.74
CA LEU A 308 -8.77 -13.99 -8.15
C LEU A 308 -10.14 -13.43 -8.56
N VAL A 309 -10.14 -12.23 -9.13
CA VAL A 309 -11.36 -11.61 -9.66
C VAL A 309 -11.29 -11.59 -11.17
N ASN A 310 -12.22 -12.27 -11.84
CA ASN A 310 -12.34 -12.14 -13.28
C ASN A 310 -12.72 -10.69 -13.61
N ALA A 311 -11.88 -9.97 -14.36
CA ALA A 311 -12.04 -8.54 -14.56
C ALA A 311 -13.25 -8.20 -15.47
N ILE A 312 -13.75 -9.17 -16.24
CA ILE A 312 -14.91 -9.04 -17.13
C ILE A 312 -16.20 -9.33 -16.36
N THR A 313 -16.29 -10.48 -15.68
CA THR A 313 -17.53 -10.96 -15.05
C THR A 313 -17.69 -10.49 -13.61
N GLY A 314 -16.60 -10.17 -12.92
CA GLY A 314 -16.57 -9.87 -11.49
C GLY A 314 -16.70 -11.11 -10.60
N GLU A 315 -16.64 -12.31 -11.16
CA GLU A 315 -16.61 -13.53 -10.37
C GLU A 315 -15.34 -13.57 -9.51
N CYS A 316 -15.52 -13.82 -8.21
CA CYS A 316 -14.42 -13.88 -7.25
C CYS A 316 -14.21 -15.32 -6.79
N GLN A 317 -12.99 -15.81 -6.86
CA GLN A 317 -12.61 -17.11 -6.33
C GLN A 317 -11.42 -16.98 -5.39
N TYR A 318 -11.56 -17.54 -4.19
CA TYR A 318 -10.47 -17.57 -3.21
C TYR A 318 -9.65 -18.85 -3.35
N TYR A 319 -8.33 -18.69 -3.27
CA TYR A 319 -7.34 -19.75 -3.23
C TYR A 319 -6.44 -19.55 -2.01
N ASP A 320 -6.12 -20.63 -1.30
CA ASP A 320 -5.00 -20.62 -0.36
C ASP A 320 -3.67 -20.62 -1.14
N THR A 321 -2.56 -20.22 -0.51
CA THR A 321 -1.25 -20.10 -1.18
C THR A 321 -0.79 -21.40 -1.86
N ALA A 322 -1.15 -22.56 -1.31
CA ALA A 322 -0.81 -23.87 -1.87
C ALA A 322 -1.61 -24.25 -3.12
N ASP A 323 -2.78 -23.62 -3.32
CA ASP A 323 -3.72 -23.94 -4.40
C ASP A 323 -3.77 -22.84 -5.47
N ILE A 324 -2.91 -21.82 -5.37
CA ILE A 324 -2.87 -20.73 -6.35
C ILE A 324 -2.49 -21.29 -7.73
N PRO A 325 -3.19 -20.92 -8.81
CA PRO A 325 -2.84 -21.36 -10.16
C PRO A 325 -1.41 -20.97 -10.53
N SER A 326 -0.75 -21.81 -11.34
CA SER A 326 0.65 -21.59 -11.73
C SER A 326 0.87 -20.35 -12.60
N TRP A 327 -0.15 -19.90 -13.34
CA TRP A 327 -0.07 -18.69 -14.16
C TRP A 327 -0.09 -17.39 -13.32
N VAL A 328 -0.34 -17.47 -12.01
CA VAL A 328 -0.40 -16.30 -11.13
C VAL A 328 1.00 -15.94 -10.65
N ASP A 329 1.58 -14.87 -11.15
CA ASP A 329 2.96 -14.50 -10.83
C ASP A 329 3.08 -13.68 -9.55
N ASN A 330 2.19 -12.71 -9.33
CA ASN A 330 2.33 -11.67 -8.32
C ASN A 330 1.43 -11.89 -7.11
N LEU A 331 1.68 -12.95 -6.33
CA LEU A 331 0.97 -13.19 -5.07
C LEU A 331 1.64 -12.48 -3.87
N TYR A 332 2.97 -12.47 -3.85
CA TYR A 332 3.85 -11.81 -2.90
C TYR A 332 4.53 -10.63 -3.61
N ASN A 333 4.20 -9.40 -3.19
CA ASN A 333 4.82 -8.21 -3.77
C ASN A 333 6.26 -8.03 -3.27
N ALA A 334 7.09 -7.38 -4.09
CA ALA A 334 8.50 -7.15 -3.81
C ALA A 334 8.74 -6.46 -2.45
N GLU A 335 7.95 -5.44 -2.13
CA GLU A 335 8.08 -4.70 -0.86
C GLU A 335 7.85 -5.58 0.38
N LEU A 336 6.91 -6.53 0.32
CA LEU A 336 6.68 -7.46 1.42
C LEU A 336 7.87 -8.39 1.59
N ILE A 337 8.40 -8.93 0.49
CA ILE A 337 9.57 -9.81 0.50
C ILE A 337 10.78 -9.07 1.08
N MET A 338 11.06 -7.86 0.60
CA MET A 338 12.16 -7.02 1.10
C MET A 338 11.99 -6.71 2.59
N GLN A 339 10.78 -6.31 3.02
CA GLN A 339 10.50 -6.06 4.43
C GLN A 339 10.72 -7.32 5.29
N GLN A 340 10.30 -8.49 4.83
CA GLN A 340 10.50 -9.73 5.56
C GLN A 340 11.98 -10.15 5.58
N TYR A 341 12.73 -9.89 4.50
CA TYR A 341 14.18 -10.07 4.49
C TYR A 341 14.87 -9.12 5.47
N ASP A 342 14.51 -7.83 5.49
CA ASP A 342 15.09 -6.86 6.43
C ASP A 342 14.84 -7.29 7.88
N TYR A 343 13.67 -7.86 8.17
CA TYR A 343 13.41 -8.47 9.47
C TYR A 343 14.34 -9.65 9.77
N TYR A 344 14.58 -10.52 8.80
CA TYR A 344 15.57 -11.59 8.93
C TYR A 344 16.99 -11.04 9.16
N GLY A 345 17.48 -10.19 8.26
CA GLY A 345 18.82 -9.63 8.28
C GLY A 345 19.09 -8.80 9.53
N MET A 346 18.12 -8.03 10.01
CA MET A 346 18.27 -7.26 11.24
C MET A 346 18.21 -8.11 12.50
N TYR A 347 17.32 -9.11 12.56
CA TYR A 347 16.89 -9.70 13.84
C TYR A 347 17.22 -11.18 14.02
N HIS A 348 17.82 -11.88 13.06
CA HIS A 348 18.18 -13.30 13.22
C HIS A 348 19.14 -13.55 14.40
N ASN A 349 20.03 -12.59 14.70
CA ASN A 349 20.91 -12.59 15.87
C ASN A 349 20.31 -11.91 17.12
N GLY A 350 19.01 -11.58 17.09
CA GLY A 350 18.26 -10.96 18.17
C GLY A 350 18.29 -9.42 18.17
N PHE A 351 17.30 -8.81 18.83
CA PHE A 351 17.09 -7.36 18.85
C PHE A 351 18.25 -6.56 19.43
N LEU A 352 18.89 -7.04 20.50
CA LEU A 352 20.02 -6.32 21.10
C LEU A 352 21.26 -6.32 20.19
N ASN A 353 21.44 -7.39 19.39
CA ASN A 353 22.50 -7.41 18.39
C ASN A 353 22.27 -6.34 17.33
N SER A 354 21.03 -6.20 16.82
CA SER A 354 20.72 -5.21 15.78
C SER A 354 21.06 -3.77 16.18
N LEU A 355 20.99 -3.46 17.48
CA LEU A 355 21.23 -2.11 18.00
C LEU A 355 22.67 -1.85 18.45
N PHE A 356 23.29 -2.81 19.14
CA PHE A 356 24.58 -2.59 19.81
C PHE A 356 25.73 -3.41 19.22
N GLY A 357 25.44 -4.65 18.82
CA GLY A 357 26.46 -5.58 18.34
C GLY A 357 26.76 -5.42 16.85
N GLN A 358 25.72 -5.13 16.06
CA GLN A 358 25.70 -5.01 14.61
C GLN A 358 26.44 -6.15 13.87
N ARG A 359 26.48 -7.35 14.47
CA ARG A 359 27.11 -8.53 13.87
C ARG A 359 26.16 -9.18 12.87
N ASP A 360 26.65 -9.34 11.64
CA ASP A 360 25.94 -9.94 10.51
C ASP A 360 24.60 -9.25 10.19
N VAL A 361 24.42 -7.99 10.60
CA VAL A 361 23.18 -7.24 10.36
C VAL A 361 23.15 -6.80 8.90
N THR A 362 22.24 -7.39 8.14
CA THR A 362 22.03 -7.08 6.73
C THR A 362 20.65 -6.48 6.46
N VAL A 363 20.55 -5.72 5.37
CA VAL A 363 19.33 -5.12 4.85
C VAL A 363 19.35 -5.15 3.32
N THR A 364 18.18 -5.14 2.71
CA THR A 364 18.05 -4.99 1.25
C THR A 364 18.58 -3.62 0.78
N THR A 365 19.03 -3.54 -0.47
CA THR A 365 19.39 -2.26 -1.11
C THR A 365 18.13 -1.46 -1.47
N GLU A 366 18.31 -0.19 -1.80
CA GLU A 366 17.21 0.66 -2.26
C GLU A 366 16.77 0.24 -3.68
N GLY A 367 15.67 -0.50 -3.78
CA GLY A 367 15.06 -0.88 -5.05
C GLY A 367 15.18 -2.37 -5.37
N TYR A 368 14.54 -2.75 -6.46
CA TYR A 368 14.45 -4.13 -6.91
C TYR A 368 14.17 -4.19 -8.41
N ASN A 369 14.39 -5.35 -9.02
CA ASN A 369 14.01 -5.64 -10.39
C ASN A 369 13.41 -7.05 -10.48
N TYR A 370 12.90 -7.41 -11.66
CA TYR A 370 12.21 -8.67 -11.87
C TYR A 370 12.92 -9.53 -12.92
N ILE A 371 13.08 -10.81 -12.61
CA ILE A 371 13.66 -11.83 -13.50
C ILE A 371 12.62 -12.93 -13.70
N ALA A 372 12.36 -13.32 -14.94
CA ALA A 372 11.51 -14.47 -15.23
C ALA A 372 12.38 -15.73 -15.27
N ILE A 373 12.03 -16.75 -14.48
CA ILE A 373 12.73 -18.05 -14.40
C ILE A 373 11.68 -19.15 -14.33
N ASP A 374 11.81 -20.17 -15.17
CA ASP A 374 10.94 -21.37 -15.15
C ASP A 374 9.43 -21.08 -15.07
N ASP A 375 8.95 -20.13 -15.88
CA ASP A 375 7.55 -19.69 -15.96
C ASP A 375 7.07 -18.78 -14.82
N ASP A 376 7.88 -18.54 -13.78
CA ASP A 376 7.54 -17.65 -12.66
C ASP A 376 8.31 -16.32 -12.72
N VAL A 377 7.78 -15.28 -12.07
CA VAL A 377 8.49 -14.03 -11.82
C VAL A 377 9.18 -14.03 -10.45
N TYR A 378 10.47 -13.70 -10.46
CA TYR A 378 11.32 -13.56 -9.28
C TYR A 378 11.69 -12.09 -9.05
N VAL A 379 11.65 -11.67 -7.79
CA VAL A 379 12.18 -10.39 -7.33
C VAL A 379 13.66 -10.53 -7.06
N TYR A 380 14.43 -9.64 -7.66
CA TYR A 380 15.85 -9.43 -7.43
C TYR A 380 16.08 -8.14 -6.63
N THR A 381 16.88 -8.22 -5.57
CA THR A 381 17.39 -7.04 -4.84
C THR A 381 18.74 -7.34 -4.19
N GLY A 382 19.60 -6.34 -4.11
CA GLY A 382 20.88 -6.43 -3.41
C GLY A 382 20.72 -6.50 -1.91
N VAL A 383 21.78 -6.89 -1.21
CA VAL A 383 21.86 -6.97 0.24
C VAL A 383 23.14 -6.29 0.70
N THR A 384 23.02 -5.35 1.63
CA THR A 384 24.13 -4.61 2.23
C THR A 384 24.21 -4.86 3.73
N SER A 385 25.37 -4.57 4.32
CA SER A 385 25.57 -4.63 5.77
C SER A 385 25.31 -3.27 6.43
N VAL A 386 24.72 -3.27 7.63
CA VAL A 386 24.51 -2.05 8.40
C VAL A 386 25.81 -1.70 9.13
N GLY A 387 26.66 -0.84 8.56
CA GLY A 387 27.81 -0.35 9.31
C GLY A 387 29.05 0.24 8.62
N GLY A 388 29.16 0.32 7.29
CA GLY A 388 30.35 1.02 6.77
C GLY A 388 30.59 1.11 5.28
N ASP A 389 30.17 0.14 4.48
CA ASP A 389 30.51 0.14 3.05
C ASP A 389 29.24 0.13 2.18
N GLN A 390 29.20 1.02 1.18
CA GLN A 390 28.21 1.00 0.10
C GLN A 390 28.48 -0.16 -0.89
N SER A 391 28.96 -1.30 -0.38
CA SER A 391 29.22 -2.50 -1.14
C SER A 391 28.14 -3.53 -0.88
N ASN A 392 27.74 -4.19 -1.96
CA ASN A 392 26.82 -5.31 -1.89
C ASN A 392 27.57 -6.49 -1.24
N VAL A 393 26.96 -7.17 -0.29
CA VAL A 393 27.51 -8.42 0.30
C VAL A 393 26.93 -9.67 -0.35
N GLY A 394 25.82 -9.50 -1.07
CA GLY A 394 25.15 -10.54 -1.83
C GLY A 394 23.83 -10.03 -2.39
N PHE A 395 23.01 -10.92 -2.91
CA PHE A 395 21.70 -10.55 -3.42
C PHE A 395 20.65 -11.61 -3.11
N LEU A 396 19.41 -11.16 -3.11
CA LEU A 396 18.22 -11.95 -2.86
C LEU A 396 17.52 -12.23 -4.19
N LEU A 397 17.08 -13.47 -4.37
CA LEU A 397 16.16 -13.86 -5.43
C LEU A 397 14.97 -14.57 -4.81
N SER A 398 13.77 -14.04 -5.01
CA SER A 398 12.56 -14.53 -4.35
C SER A 398 11.41 -14.70 -5.32
N ASN A 399 10.79 -15.88 -5.34
CA ASN A 399 9.66 -16.20 -6.20
C ASN A 399 8.40 -15.46 -5.71
N GLN A 400 7.76 -14.69 -6.58
CA GLN A 400 6.59 -13.88 -6.22
C GLN A 400 5.29 -14.70 -6.06
N ARG A 401 5.25 -15.95 -6.52
CA ARG A 401 4.12 -16.85 -6.33
C ARG A 401 4.25 -17.69 -5.07
N THR A 402 5.44 -18.24 -4.79
CA THR A 402 5.66 -19.23 -3.71
C THR A 402 6.34 -18.67 -2.47
N LYS A 403 6.96 -17.48 -2.54
CA LYS A 403 7.84 -16.89 -1.51
C LYS A 403 9.17 -17.65 -1.32
N GLU A 404 9.46 -18.68 -2.11
CA GLU A 404 10.76 -19.37 -2.06
C GLU A 404 11.89 -18.38 -2.34
N THR A 405 12.87 -18.34 -1.45
CA THR A 405 13.87 -17.28 -1.45
C THR A 405 15.27 -17.83 -1.29
N LYS A 406 16.16 -17.45 -2.20
CA LYS A 406 17.58 -17.78 -2.16
C LYS A 406 18.41 -16.51 -1.93
N TYR A 407 19.42 -16.63 -1.08
CA TYR A 407 20.46 -15.65 -0.86
C TYR A 407 21.75 -16.14 -1.52
N TYR A 408 22.34 -15.28 -2.34
CA TYR A 408 23.60 -15.56 -3.01
C TYR A 408 24.67 -14.62 -2.47
N SER A 409 25.69 -15.19 -1.85
CA SER A 409 26.83 -14.39 -1.38
C SER A 409 27.66 -13.93 -2.57
N CYS A 410 27.78 -12.62 -2.74
CA CYS A 410 28.57 -12.01 -3.80
C CYS A 410 28.96 -10.59 -3.36
N ALA A 411 30.19 -10.43 -2.91
CA ALA A 411 30.73 -9.12 -2.59
C ALA A 411 30.97 -8.31 -3.88
N GLY A 412 30.52 -7.07 -3.92
CA GLY A 412 30.68 -6.24 -5.13
C GLY A 412 29.95 -4.90 -5.11
N ALA A 413 29.64 -4.40 -6.30
CA ALA A 413 28.88 -3.16 -6.49
C ALA A 413 27.42 -3.33 -6.05
N THR A 414 26.89 -2.29 -5.39
CA THR A 414 25.44 -2.10 -5.32
C THR A 414 24.89 -1.70 -6.68
N GLU A 415 23.58 -1.80 -6.85
CA GLU A 415 22.88 -1.41 -8.06
C GLU A 415 23.18 0.03 -8.46
N TYR A 416 23.14 0.97 -7.51
CA TYR A 416 23.48 2.37 -7.77
C TYR A 416 24.96 2.58 -8.07
N SER A 417 25.87 1.86 -7.40
CA SER A 417 27.30 1.93 -7.74
C SER A 417 27.56 1.48 -9.19
N ALA A 418 26.85 0.46 -9.65
CA ALA A 418 26.92 0.02 -11.05
C ALA A 418 26.35 1.07 -12.01
N MET A 419 25.24 1.71 -11.66
CA MET A 419 24.67 2.83 -12.42
C MET A 419 25.66 4.00 -12.52
N ASP A 420 26.32 4.35 -11.42
CA ASP A 420 27.31 5.43 -11.38
C ASP A 420 28.54 5.09 -12.24
N SER A 421 29.01 3.84 -12.21
CA SER A 421 30.10 3.36 -13.09
C SER A 421 29.72 3.51 -14.57
N ALA A 422 28.51 3.05 -14.95
CA ALA A 422 28.01 3.17 -16.32
C ALA A 422 27.80 4.63 -16.76
N ASN A 423 27.28 5.48 -15.86
CA ASN A 423 27.11 6.92 -16.10
C ASN A 423 28.45 7.62 -16.25
N GLY A 424 29.47 7.23 -15.48
CA GLY A 424 30.83 7.79 -15.54
C GLY A 424 31.49 7.58 -16.90
N GLU A 425 31.38 6.39 -17.48
CA GLU A 425 31.94 6.06 -18.80
C GLU A 425 31.25 6.84 -19.93
N LEU A 426 29.93 7.09 -19.81
CA LEU A 426 29.13 7.79 -20.83
C LEU A 426 28.77 9.23 -20.45
N GLN A 427 29.50 9.84 -19.51
CA GLN A 427 29.19 11.16 -18.95
C GLN A 427 29.10 12.27 -20.02
N ASN A 428 29.91 12.17 -21.07
CA ASN A 428 29.96 13.12 -22.18
C ASN A 428 28.68 13.08 -23.05
N LEU A 429 28.00 11.94 -23.09
CA LEU A 429 26.72 11.78 -23.80
C LEU A 429 25.53 12.22 -22.95
N ARG A 430 25.74 12.45 -21.65
CA ARG A 430 24.70 12.78 -20.66
C ARG A 430 23.56 11.76 -20.68
N TYR A 431 23.94 10.49 -20.76
CA TYR A 431 22.99 9.40 -20.62
C TYR A 431 22.79 9.05 -19.15
N THR A 432 21.64 8.48 -18.83
CA THR A 432 21.28 8.01 -17.49
C THR A 432 20.99 6.52 -17.55
N ALA A 433 21.68 5.74 -16.71
CA ALA A 433 21.41 4.32 -16.52
C ALA A 433 20.04 4.10 -15.85
N THR A 434 19.31 3.08 -16.29
CA THR A 434 18.15 2.56 -15.58
C THR A 434 18.59 1.74 -14.37
N PHE A 435 17.66 1.45 -13.45
CA PHE A 435 17.92 0.47 -12.40
C PHE A 435 18.34 -0.88 -13.03
N PRO A 436 19.43 -1.49 -12.56
CA PRO A 436 20.01 -2.65 -13.23
C PRO A 436 19.16 -3.90 -13.06
N LEU A 437 19.28 -4.79 -14.04
CA LEU A 437 18.85 -6.18 -13.97
C LEU A 437 20.08 -7.05 -13.71
N LEU A 438 19.96 -8.02 -12.80
CA LEU A 438 21.04 -8.99 -12.60
C LEU A 438 20.93 -10.13 -13.62
N LEU A 439 22.01 -10.37 -14.35
CA LEU A 439 22.15 -11.45 -15.32
C LEU A 439 23.29 -12.38 -14.93
N ASN A 440 23.16 -13.66 -15.30
CA ASN A 440 24.28 -14.58 -15.32
C ASN A 440 24.97 -14.51 -16.70
N THR A 441 26.21 -14.01 -16.74
CA THR A 441 27.04 -13.96 -17.94
C THR A 441 28.26 -14.85 -17.72
N GLY A 442 28.32 -16.03 -18.34
CA GLY A 442 29.42 -16.98 -18.19
C GLY A 442 29.70 -17.41 -16.74
N GLY A 443 28.67 -17.57 -15.92
CA GLY A 443 28.79 -17.92 -14.49
C GLY A 443 29.13 -16.72 -13.60
N GLN A 444 29.13 -15.50 -14.13
CA GLN A 444 29.46 -14.28 -13.39
C GLN A 444 28.24 -13.37 -13.27
N PRO A 445 27.87 -12.93 -12.05
CA PRO A 445 26.81 -11.96 -11.85
C PRO A 445 27.19 -10.63 -12.50
N THR A 446 26.33 -10.15 -13.38
CA THR A 446 26.56 -8.95 -14.21
C THR A 446 25.31 -8.10 -14.24
N TYR A 447 25.45 -6.81 -13.92
CA TYR A 447 24.37 -5.84 -14.03
C TYR A 447 24.19 -5.40 -15.48
N PHE A 448 22.97 -5.54 -15.99
CA PHE A 448 22.55 -5.01 -17.28
C PHE A 448 21.69 -3.76 -17.07
N MET A 449 22.01 -2.69 -17.79
CA MET A 449 21.31 -1.40 -17.70
C MET A 449 21.03 -0.86 -19.10
N ALA A 450 19.84 -0.29 -19.29
CA ALA A 450 19.57 0.56 -20.43
C ALA A 450 20.07 1.98 -20.15
N MET A 451 20.76 2.57 -21.13
CA MET A 451 21.28 3.94 -21.06
C MET A 451 20.37 4.85 -21.87
N LYS A 452 19.72 5.79 -21.19
CA LYS A 452 18.73 6.70 -21.76
C LYS A 452 19.28 8.10 -22.00
N ASP A 453 18.84 8.76 -23.05
CA ASP A 453 19.10 10.19 -23.26
C ASP A 453 18.15 11.09 -22.45
N ALA A 454 18.31 12.42 -22.57
CA ALA A 454 17.43 13.40 -21.93
C ALA A 454 15.97 13.31 -22.39
N ALA A 455 15.71 12.72 -23.57
CA ALA A 455 14.36 12.43 -24.04
C ALA A 455 13.85 11.08 -23.50
N GLN A 456 14.58 10.41 -22.60
CA GLN A 456 14.30 9.10 -22.01
C GLN A 456 14.10 8.00 -23.06
N LEU A 457 14.82 8.09 -24.17
CA LEU A 457 14.89 7.04 -25.18
C LEU A 457 16.14 6.20 -24.93
N VAL A 458 15.99 4.88 -24.95
CA VAL A 458 17.12 3.96 -24.86
C VAL A 458 18.05 4.16 -26.05
N LYS A 459 19.34 4.40 -25.78
CA LYS A 459 20.38 4.63 -26.80
C LYS A 459 21.47 3.57 -26.81
N LYS A 460 21.82 3.06 -25.63
CA LYS A 460 22.86 2.05 -25.45
C LYS A 460 22.45 1.11 -24.31
N TYR A 461 23.16 -0.01 -24.22
CA TYR A 461 23.11 -0.90 -23.07
C TYR A 461 24.49 -0.93 -22.42
N ALA A 462 24.52 -1.01 -21.09
CA ALA A 462 25.73 -1.14 -20.31
C ALA A 462 25.67 -2.47 -19.54
N MET A 463 26.83 -3.14 -19.46
CA MET A 463 27.02 -4.33 -18.64
C MET A 463 28.18 -4.05 -17.68
N VAL A 464 27.92 -4.19 -16.38
CA VAL A 464 28.91 -3.96 -15.32
C VAL A 464 29.01 -5.23 -14.49
N ASN A 465 30.21 -5.81 -14.41
CA ASN A 465 30.42 -7.01 -13.60
C ASN A 465 30.25 -6.65 -12.11
N VAL A 466 29.51 -7.45 -11.35
CA VAL A 466 29.21 -7.12 -9.95
C VAL A 466 30.49 -7.08 -9.10
N GLN A 467 31.43 -8.00 -9.34
CA GLN A 467 32.65 -8.14 -8.55
C GLN A 467 33.79 -7.22 -9.03
N GLN A 468 33.76 -6.80 -10.30
CA GLN A 468 34.80 -6.03 -10.98
C GLN A 468 34.15 -4.81 -11.67
N TYR A 469 33.79 -3.78 -10.89
CA TYR A 469 33.01 -2.62 -11.37
C TYR A 469 33.77 -1.29 -11.38
#